data_AF-A0A939SSV0-F1
#
_entry.id   AF-A0A939SSV0-F1
#
_cell.length_a   1.000
_cell.length_b   1.000
_cell.length_c   1.000
_cell.angle_alpha   90.00
_cell.angle_beta   90.00
_cell.angle_gamma   90.00
#
_symmetry.space_group_name_H-M   'P 1'
#
loop_
_entity.id
_entity.type
_entity.pdbx_description
1 polymer ?
#
loop_
_entity_poly.entity_id
_entity_poly.type
_entity_poly.pdbx_seq_one_letter_code
_entity_poly.pdbx_strand_id
1 'polypeptide(L)' 'MTDNFFTGRVKEDTDLRAAINDIDSTVIGLVAVAEDADPVTFPVLVTRVISVLGKAGKTGSLYKSLKAISDQSVPA' A
#
# COMPACT_ATOMS: atom_id res chain seq x y z
N MET A 1 59.31 -2.22 22.50
CA MET A 1 59.60 -1.83 21.11
C MET A 1 58.28 -1.96 20.38
N THR A 2 57.64 -0.82 20.11
CA THR A 2 56.31 -0.74 19.49
C THR A 2 56.48 -0.88 17.98
N ASP A 3 56.09 -2.03 17.45
CA ASP A 3 56.18 -2.32 16.02
C ASP A 3 55.05 -1.57 15.30
N ASN A 4 55.40 -0.41 14.74
CA ASN A 4 54.48 0.44 14.00
C ASN A 4 54.58 0.10 12.51
N PHE A 5 53.74 -0.82 12.04
CA PHE A 5 53.67 -1.17 10.61
C PHE A 5 52.78 -0.17 9.86
N PHE A 6 53.30 0.40 8.77
CA PHE A 6 52.59 1.31 7.86
C PHE A 6 51.54 0.62 6.97
N THR A 7 51.23 -0.65 7.23
CA THR A 7 50.31 -1.43 6.40
C THR A 7 48.89 -1.26 6.92
N GLY A 8 47.96 -0.87 6.03
CA GLY A 8 46.56 -0.68 6.36
C GLY A 8 45.94 -1.99 6.87
N ARG A 9 45.21 -1.92 7.98
CA ARG A 9 44.49 -3.09 8.51
C ARG A 9 43.16 -3.27 7.79
N VAL A 10 42.96 -4.44 7.18
CA VAL A 10 41.66 -4.86 6.66
C VAL A 10 40.85 -5.42 7.83
N LYS A 11 39.65 -4.88 8.02
CA LYS A 11 38.61 -5.46 8.88
C LYS A 11 37.45 -5.79 7.96
N GLU A 12 37.05 -7.06 7.92
CA GLU A 12 35.79 -7.44 7.31
C GLU A 12 34.67 -7.08 8.28
N ASP A 13 33.72 -6.29 7.80
CA ASP A 13 32.47 -6.05 8.49
C ASP A 13 31.39 -6.81 7.72
N THR A 14 30.77 -7.80 8.37
CA THR A 14 29.66 -8.58 7.79
C THR A 14 28.35 -8.02 8.34
N ASP A 15 28.11 -6.73 8.15
CA ASP A 15 26.78 -6.16 8.40
C ASP A 15 25.89 -6.48 7.19
N LEU A 16 25.14 -7.58 7.32
CA LEU A 16 24.22 -8.02 6.29
C LEU A 16 22.98 -7.11 6.28
N ARG A 17 23.10 -6.10 5.41
CA ARG A 17 22.11 -5.61 4.42
C ARG A 17 20.70 -5.29 4.92
N ALA A 18 20.30 -4.05 4.63
CA ALA A 18 18.94 -3.52 4.73
C ALA A 18 17.86 -4.59 4.44
N ALA A 19 16.94 -4.75 5.37
CA ALA A 19 15.78 -5.62 5.18
C ALA A 19 15.08 -5.26 3.86
N ILE A 20 15.01 -6.23 2.94
CA ILE A 20 14.17 -6.10 1.75
C ILE A 20 12.74 -6.19 2.24
N ASN A 21 12.12 -5.03 2.45
CA ASN A 21 10.69 -4.94 2.62
C ASN A 21 10.09 -4.98 1.22
N ASP A 22 9.22 -5.96 0.97
CA ASP A 22 8.35 -5.89 -0.19
C ASP A 22 7.45 -4.67 0.00
N ILE A 23 7.56 -3.70 -0.91
CA ILE A 23 6.71 -2.53 -0.87
C ILE A 23 5.43 -2.92 -1.57
N ASP A 24 4.34 -3.05 -0.80
CA ASP A 24 2.99 -3.21 -1.34
C ASP A 24 2.74 -2.12 -2.39
N SER A 25 2.90 -2.50 -3.66
CA SER A 25 2.80 -1.59 -4.80
C SER A 25 1.39 -1.57 -5.40
N THR A 26 0.46 -2.30 -4.78
CA THR A 26 -0.87 -2.54 -5.34
C THR A 26 -1.86 -1.46 -4.87
N VAL A 27 -1.68 -0.23 -5.36
CA VAL A 27 -2.67 0.84 -5.19
C VAL A 27 -3.61 0.86 -6.40
N ILE A 28 -4.91 0.67 -6.17
CA ILE A 28 -5.92 0.71 -7.23
C ILE A 28 -6.49 2.13 -7.33
N GLY A 29 -6.22 2.81 -8.43
CA GLY A 29 -6.88 4.08 -8.79
C GLY A 29 -8.20 3.81 -9.52
N LEU A 30 -9.32 4.29 -8.98
CA LEU A 30 -10.66 4.11 -9.55
C LEU A 30 -11.33 5.46 -9.78
N VAL A 31 -11.75 5.72 -11.03
CA VAL A 31 -12.68 6.81 -11.36
C VAL A 31 -14.01 6.17 -11.74
N ALA A 32 -15.05 6.43 -10.94
CA ALA A 32 -16.38 5.90 -11.15
C ALA A 32 -17.42 6.96 -10.80
N VAL A 33 -18.65 6.76 -11.30
CA VAL A 33 -19.77 7.68 -11.12
C VAL A 33 -20.84 7.02 -10.27
N ALA A 34 -21.41 7.79 -9.34
CA ALA A 34 -22.64 7.49 -8.64
C ALA A 34 -23.27 8.82 -8.20
N GLU A 35 -24.53 9.04 -8.54
CA GLU A 35 -25.24 10.29 -8.23
C GLU A 35 -25.61 10.38 -6.74
N ASP A 36 -25.72 9.22 -6.09
CA ASP A 36 -26.05 9.05 -4.67
C ASP A 36 -24.82 8.76 -3.78
N ALA A 37 -23.62 9.00 -4.30
CA ALA A 37 -22.40 8.91 -3.50
C ALA A 37 -22.27 10.11 -2.56
N ASP A 38 -21.76 9.87 -1.34
CA ASP A 38 -21.49 10.92 -0.37
C ASP A 38 -20.33 11.83 -0.86
N PRO A 39 -20.59 13.11 -1.18
CA PRO A 39 -19.60 14.03 -1.72
C PRO A 39 -18.51 14.42 -0.72
N VAL A 40 -18.72 14.19 0.58
CA VAL A 40 -17.69 14.40 1.61
C VAL A 40 -16.70 13.23 1.66
N THR A 41 -17.15 12.04 1.27
CA THR A 41 -16.35 10.82 1.33
C THR A 41 -15.47 10.64 0.09
N PHE A 42 -15.78 11.24 -1.07
CA PHE A 42 -14.99 11.08 -2.31
C PHE A 42 -14.57 12.44 -2.90
N PRO A 43 -13.33 12.60 -3.41
CA PRO A 43 -12.25 11.61 -3.58
C PRO A 43 -11.37 11.44 -2.32
N VAL A 44 -11.11 10.19 -1.92
CA VAL A 44 -10.30 9.85 -0.74
C VAL A 44 -9.43 8.62 -0.98
N LEU A 45 -8.31 8.52 -0.26
CA LEU A 45 -7.56 7.27 -0.15
C LEU A 45 -8.32 6.30 0.76
N VAL A 46 -8.69 5.15 0.20
CA VAL A 46 -9.41 4.10 0.94
C VAL A 46 -8.50 2.91 1.17
N THR A 47 -8.16 2.63 2.44
CA THR A 47 -7.35 1.47 2.83
C THR A 47 -8.19 0.21 3.06
N ARG A 48 -9.49 0.38 3.32
CA ARG A 48 -10.44 -0.73 3.49
C ARG A 48 -11.75 -0.45 2.79
N VAL A 49 -11.93 -1.08 1.62
CA VAL A 49 -13.08 -0.82 0.73
C VAL A 49 -14.43 -1.13 1.36
N ILE A 50 -14.52 -2.14 2.23
CA ILE A 50 -15.79 -2.49 2.90
C ILE A 50 -16.35 -1.37 3.79
N SER A 51 -15.48 -0.50 4.33
CA SER A 51 -15.90 0.58 5.22
C SER A 51 -16.61 1.73 4.49
N VAL A 52 -16.37 1.87 3.19
CA VAL A 52 -16.93 2.94 2.36
C VAL A 52 -18.04 2.47 1.41
N LEU A 53 -18.27 1.15 1.30
CA LEU A 53 -19.32 0.57 0.45
C LEU A 53 -20.71 1.15 0.74
N GLY A 54 -21.04 1.41 2.01
CA GLY A 54 -22.33 2.00 2.40
C GLY A 54 -22.50 3.46 1.96
N LYS A 55 -21.41 4.16 1.65
CA LYS A 55 -21.39 5.58 1.25
C LYS A 55 -21.19 5.78 -0.26
N ALA A 56 -20.91 4.69 -0.99
CA ALA A 56 -20.67 4.69 -2.43
C ALA A 56 -21.93 4.86 -3.29
N GLY A 57 -23.11 4.92 -2.67
CA GLY A 57 -24.39 4.89 -3.37
C GLY A 57 -24.70 3.51 -3.96
N LYS A 58 -25.80 3.35 -4.69
CA LYS A 58 -26.19 2.13 -5.41
C LYS A 58 -26.58 2.40 -6.87
N THR A 59 -26.81 3.66 -7.24
CA THR A 59 -27.33 4.02 -8.57
C THR A 59 -26.25 4.00 -9.66
N GLY A 60 -24.96 4.04 -9.29
CA GLY A 60 -23.84 4.13 -10.24
C GLY A 60 -22.91 2.90 -10.32
N SER A 61 -21.78 3.09 -10.99
CA SER A 61 -20.73 2.08 -11.13
C SER A 61 -19.80 2.00 -9.93
N LEU A 62 -19.73 3.06 -9.11
CA LEU A 62 -18.84 3.16 -7.94
C LEU A 62 -19.03 1.99 -6.95
N TYR A 63 -20.27 1.69 -6.58
CA TYR A 63 -20.57 0.59 -5.66
C TYR A 63 -20.17 -0.78 -6.21
N LYS A 64 -20.46 -1.06 -7.49
CA LYS A 64 -20.14 -2.34 -8.12
C LYS A 64 -18.64 -2.56 -8.21
N SER A 65 -17.89 -1.53 -8.61
CA SER A 65 -16.43 -1.57 -8.67
C SER A 65 -15.81 -1.78 -7.29
N LEU A 66 -16.25 -1.02 -6.27
CA LEU A 66 -15.77 -1.20 -4.90
C LEU A 66 -16.14 -2.57 -4.33
N LYS A 67 -17.33 -3.10 -4.66
CA LYS A 67 -17.74 -4.43 -4.21
C LYS A 67 -16.87 -5.52 -4.84
N ALA A 68 -16.59 -5.44 -6.14
CA ALA A 68 -15.70 -6.40 -6.81
C ALA A 68 -14.28 -6.37 -6.21
N ILE A 69 -13.74 -5.19 -5.91
CA ILE A 69 -12.43 -5.05 -5.25
C ILE A 69 -12.46 -5.67 -3.84
N SER A 70 -13.53 -5.41 -3.08
CA SER A 70 -13.71 -6.00 -1.75
C SER A 70 -13.79 -7.52 -1.80
N ASP A 71 -14.51 -8.09 -2.77
CA ASP A 71 -14.67 -9.54 -2.91
C ASP A 71 -13.37 -10.23 -3.33
N GLN A 72 -12.48 -9.54 -4.07
CA GLN A 72 -11.15 -10.06 -4.44
C GLN A 72 -10.12 -9.92 -3.30
N SER A 73 -10.30 -8.94 -2.41
CA SER A 73 -9.30 -8.61 -1.38
C SER A 73 -9.56 -9.28 -0.03
N VAL A 74 -10.69 -9.98 0.13
CA VAL A 74 -11.00 -10.72 1.36
C VAL A 74 -10.55 -12.18 1.19
N PRO A 75 -9.64 -12.68 2.04
CA PRO A 75 -9.28 -14.10 2.04
C PRO A 75 -10.51 -14.94 2.46
N ALA A 76 -10.65 -16.12 1.85
CA ALA A 76 -11.70 -17.09 2.20
C ALA A 76 -11.64 -17.53 3.67
#